data_AF-K6UTS7-F1
#
_entry.id   AF-K6UTS7-F1
#
_cell.length_a   1.000
_cell.length_b   1.000
_cell.length_c   1.000
_cell.angle_alpha   90.00
_cell.angle_beta   90.00
_cell.angle_gamma   90.00
#
_symmetry.space_group_name_H-M   'P 1'
#
loop_
_entity.id
_entity.type
_entity.pdbx_description
1 polymer ?
#
loop_
_entity_poly.entity_id
_entity_poly.type
_entity_poly.pdbx_seq_one_letter_code
_entity_poly.pdbx_strand_id
1 'polypeptide(L)'
;MQLEIPKKDELDSGIISILDVDYQDIPKEYVEEETAVYPLKPEDYAKEDLQSTEWITFTQSLEDDWERLEVILNKAKERWMQQTNKEWSSWIHLIEDKWSIYSLRKRDWSDEKWKKWFRTEVKSQIDSEVKKWMNDTNNNLFKILAKDMLQFQNKKIKEWLMYHWKNNEGGSVPFGLMTTSKILKLIKSKEWYRTNPIINMQRRELMKWFILKENEYLKREWRNWTYWKKVKFFVINSICTTLSRKRLTEEEWNQFINDIKV
;
A
#
# COMPACT_ATOMS: atom_id res chain seq x y z
N MET A 1 2.59 -2.49 23.32
CA MET A 1 3.39 -1.78 22.29
C MET A 1 2.40 -0.95 21.51
N GLN A 2 2.41 0.37 21.72
CA GLN A 2 1.46 1.30 21.10
C GLN A 2 1.65 1.29 19.58
N LEU A 3 0.53 1.27 18.87
CA LEU A 3 0.45 1.29 17.41
C LEU A 3 0.84 2.68 16.90
N GLU A 4 2.08 2.86 16.50
CA GLU A 4 2.45 4.00 15.65
C GLU A 4 2.03 3.70 14.21
N ILE A 5 0.89 4.27 13.82
CA ILE A 5 0.55 4.48 12.42
C ILE A 5 1.61 5.45 11.87
N PRO A 6 2.34 5.12 10.78
CA PRO A 6 3.32 6.03 10.22
C PRO A 6 2.66 7.37 9.90
N LYS A 7 3.25 8.46 10.41
CA LYS A 7 2.83 9.82 10.08
C LYS A 7 3.04 10.04 8.58
N LYS A 8 2.07 10.71 7.97
CA LYS A 8 1.95 10.99 6.52
C LYS A 8 3.17 11.72 5.91
N ASP A 9 4.06 12.25 6.76
CA ASP A 9 5.13 13.16 6.37
C ASP A 9 6.50 12.48 6.15
N GLU A 10 6.62 11.15 6.23
CA GLU A 10 7.87 10.41 5.92
C GLU A 10 7.87 9.72 4.54
N LEU A 11 6.84 9.94 3.71
CA LEU A 11 6.84 9.53 2.30
C LEU A 11 7.57 10.58 1.46
N ASP A 12 8.90 10.57 1.55
CA ASP A 12 9.76 11.41 0.73
C ASP A 12 9.60 11.04 -0.77
N SER A 13 9.27 12.08 -1.53
CA SER A 13 9.31 12.25 -2.99
C SER A 13 9.33 11.00 -3.89
N GLY A 14 8.15 10.58 -4.37
CA GLY A 14 8.09 9.64 -5.51
C GLY A 14 6.73 9.11 -5.92
N ILE A 15 5.68 9.33 -5.11
CA ILE A 15 4.30 9.05 -5.50
C ILE A 15 3.53 10.34 -5.30
N ILE A 16 3.34 11.08 -6.39
CA ILE A 16 2.38 12.18 -6.44
C ILE A 16 1.02 11.54 -6.14
N SER A 17 0.58 11.66 -4.89
CA SER A 17 -0.83 11.49 -4.56
C SER A 17 -1.55 12.60 -5.32
N ILE A 18 -2.28 12.23 -6.38
CA ILE A 18 -3.18 13.16 -7.07
C ILE A 18 -4.41 13.33 -6.18
N LEU A 19 -4.18 13.96 -5.04
CA LEU A 19 -5.17 14.76 -4.37
C LEU A 19 -5.05 16.15 -4.97
N ASP A 20 -5.66 16.29 -6.14
CA ASP A 20 -5.94 17.57 -6.80
C ASP A 20 -7.46 17.68 -7.11
N VAL A 21 -8.24 17.02 -6.26
CA VAL A 21 -9.54 17.52 -5.83
C VAL A 21 -9.24 18.43 -4.66
N ASP A 22 -9.61 19.69 -4.80
CA ASP A 22 -9.51 20.69 -3.74
C ASP A 22 -10.07 20.10 -2.45
N TYR A 23 -9.20 19.77 -1.49
CA TYR A 23 -9.58 19.31 -0.15
C TYR A 23 -10.39 20.36 0.62
N GLN A 24 -10.55 21.56 0.06
CA GLN A 24 -11.37 22.62 0.63
C GLN A 24 -12.87 22.30 0.66
N ASP A 25 -13.35 21.33 -0.13
CA ASP A 25 -14.77 20.94 -0.18
C ASP A 25 -15.11 19.69 0.66
N ILE A 26 -14.16 19.13 1.43
CA ILE A 26 -14.43 18.06 2.38
C ILE A 26 -14.63 18.71 3.76
N PRO A 27 -15.83 18.61 4.39
CA PRO A 27 -16.03 19.12 5.74
C PRO A 27 -14.96 18.54 6.69
N LYS A 28 -14.29 19.41 7.45
CA LYS A 28 -13.19 19.09 8.37
C LYS A 28 -13.59 18.20 9.57
N GLU A 29 -14.82 17.69 9.60
CA GLU A 29 -15.45 17.13 10.79
C GLU A 29 -15.28 15.61 10.94
N TYR A 30 -14.47 14.96 10.10
CA TYR A 30 -14.33 13.49 10.12
C TYR A 30 -13.04 12.97 10.79
N VAL A 31 -12.38 13.80 11.61
CA VAL A 31 -11.17 13.38 12.34
C VAL A 31 -11.42 13.07 13.81
N GLU A 32 -12.60 13.37 14.37
CA GLU A 32 -12.90 13.09 15.79
C GLU A 32 -14.18 12.24 15.97
N GLU A 33 -13.94 11.04 16.48
CA GLU A 33 -14.72 10.21 17.41
C GLU A 33 -16.20 9.84 17.21
N GLU A 34 -16.40 8.55 17.54
CA GLU A 34 -17.56 7.84 18.07
C GLU A 34 -18.84 8.63 18.42
N THR A 35 -19.96 8.06 17.96
CA THR A 35 -21.33 8.25 18.47
C THR A 35 -21.91 9.67 18.43
N ALA A 36 -22.56 10.00 17.31
CA ALA A 36 -23.73 10.89 17.33
C ALA A 36 -24.72 10.51 16.22
N VAL A 37 -25.82 9.89 16.62
CA VAL A 37 -27.04 9.80 15.80
C VAL A 37 -27.66 11.20 15.80
N TYR A 38 -27.57 11.91 14.68
CA TYR A 38 -28.40 13.09 14.46
C TYR A 38 -29.59 12.72 13.57
N PRO A 39 -30.83 13.10 13.94
CA PRO A 39 -31.99 12.92 13.09
C PRO A 39 -31.88 13.88 11.89
N LEU A 40 -31.83 13.32 10.69
CA LEU A 40 -31.83 14.06 9.42
C LEU A 40 -33.07 14.95 9.33
N LYS A 41 -32.90 16.19 8.85
CA LYS A 41 -34.01 17.13 8.69
C LYS A 41 -34.92 16.66 7.54
N PRO A 42 -36.23 16.96 7.57
CA PRO A 42 -37.15 16.58 6.51
C PRO A 42 -36.74 17.06 5.10
N GLU A 43 -35.96 18.15 5.00
CA GLU A 43 -35.46 18.66 3.72
C GLU A 43 -34.38 17.77 3.06
N ASP A 44 -33.76 16.85 3.80
CA ASP A 44 -32.76 15.91 3.25
C ASP A 44 -33.42 14.75 2.49
N TYR A 45 -34.69 14.44 2.76
CA TYR A 45 -35.46 13.40 2.06
C TYR A 45 -35.94 13.83 0.67
N ALA A 46 -35.92 15.14 0.35
CA ALA A 46 -36.36 15.64 -0.96
C ALA A 46 -35.29 15.48 -2.07
N LYS A 47 -34.08 15.01 -1.74
CA LYS A 47 -32.96 14.84 -2.69
C LYS A 47 -32.70 13.40 -3.13
N GLU A 48 -33.43 12.43 -2.58
CA GLU A 48 -33.24 11.01 -2.93
C GLU A 48 -33.67 10.67 -4.37
N ASP A 49 -34.42 11.55 -5.05
CA ASP A 49 -35.01 11.27 -6.37
C ASP A 49 -34.22 11.85 -7.58
N LEU A 50 -32.99 12.34 -7.39
CA LEU A 50 -32.19 12.97 -8.45
C LEU A 50 -31.12 12.06 -9.08
N GLN A 51 -31.04 10.77 -8.69
CA GLN A 51 -30.14 9.84 -9.36
C GLN A 51 -30.73 9.40 -10.70
N SER A 52 -30.15 9.90 -11.80
CA SER A 52 -30.52 9.41 -13.12
C SER A 52 -30.22 7.91 -13.24
N THR A 53 -31.05 7.17 -13.99
CA THR A 53 -30.84 5.74 -14.30
C THR A 53 -29.43 5.48 -14.84
N GLU A 54 -28.84 6.44 -15.56
CA GLU A 54 -27.49 6.36 -16.12
C GLU A 54 -26.41 6.43 -15.04
N TRP A 55 -26.59 7.25 -13.99
CA TRP A 55 -25.67 7.28 -12.85
C TRP A 55 -25.73 5.98 -12.05
N ILE A 56 -26.92 5.45 -11.81
CA ILE A 56 -27.12 4.15 -11.14
C ILE A 56 -26.44 3.03 -11.93
N THR A 57 -26.61 3.03 -13.25
CA THR A 57 -25.96 2.03 -14.12
C THR A 57 -24.43 2.17 -14.07
N PHE A 58 -23.92 3.41 -14.06
CA PHE A 58 -22.48 3.65 -13.94
C PHE A 58 -21.93 3.14 -12.60
N THR A 59 -22.59 3.44 -11.47
CA THR A 59 -22.14 2.99 -10.14
C THR A 59 -22.23 1.48 -9.98
N GLN A 60 -23.25 0.83 -10.53
CA GLN A 60 -23.30 -0.64 -10.60
C GLN A 60 -22.14 -1.21 -11.41
N SER A 61 -21.85 -0.64 -12.58
CA SER A 61 -20.72 -1.09 -13.40
C SER A 61 -19.35 -0.88 -12.71
N LEU A 62 -19.24 0.12 -11.83
CA LEU A 62 -18.03 0.35 -11.03
C LEU A 62 -17.76 -0.80 -10.05
N GLU A 63 -18.81 -1.37 -9.44
CA GLU A 63 -18.68 -2.53 -8.56
C GLU A 63 -18.17 -3.75 -9.34
N ASP A 64 -18.79 -4.07 -10.47
CA ASP A 64 -18.35 -5.19 -11.32
C ASP A 64 -16.89 -5.03 -11.80
N ASP A 65 -16.52 -3.80 -12.15
CA ASP A 65 -15.16 -3.47 -12.56
C ASP A 65 -14.17 -3.49 -11.40
N TRP A 66 -14.60 -3.15 -10.19
CA TRP A 66 -13.80 -3.29 -8.98
C TRP A 66 -13.48 -4.75 -8.68
N GLU A 67 -14.48 -5.64 -8.74
CA GLU A 67 -14.27 -7.07 -8.52
C GLU A 67 -13.22 -7.64 -9.50
N ARG A 68 -13.29 -7.22 -10.77
CA ARG A 68 -12.26 -7.56 -11.77
C ARG A 68 -10.89 -7.02 -11.39
N LEU A 69 -10.81 -5.78 -10.91
CA LEU A 69 -9.56 -5.19 -10.43
C LEU A 69 -9.01 -5.96 -9.22
N GLU A 70 -9.84 -6.33 -8.24
CA GLU A 70 -9.40 -7.08 -7.06
C GLU A 70 -8.75 -8.41 -7.45
N VAL A 71 -9.30 -9.11 -8.46
CA VAL A 71 -8.69 -10.34 -8.99
C VAL A 71 -7.30 -10.05 -9.57
N ILE A 72 -7.13 -8.94 -10.30
CA ILE A 72 -5.83 -8.54 -10.86
C ILE A 72 -4.84 -8.19 -9.75
N LEU A 73 -5.25 -7.38 -8.78
CA LEU A 73 -4.43 -6.97 -7.64
C LEU A 73 -3.98 -8.18 -6.82
N ASN A 74 -4.89 -9.12 -6.55
CA ASN A 74 -4.56 -10.35 -5.82
C ASN A 74 -3.57 -11.23 -6.57
N LYS A 75 -3.71 -11.37 -7.89
CA LYS A 75 -2.74 -12.10 -8.73
C LYS A 75 -1.37 -11.43 -8.75
N ALA A 76 -1.33 -10.10 -8.89
CA ALA A 76 -0.08 -9.34 -8.86
C ALA A 76 0.64 -9.51 -7.52
N LYS A 77 -0.11 -9.36 -6.41
CA LYS A 77 0.37 -9.60 -5.06
C LYS A 77 0.90 -11.02 -4.89
N GLU A 78 0.14 -12.03 -5.30
CA GLU A 78 0.53 -13.43 -5.11
C GLU A 78 1.85 -13.75 -5.83
N ARG A 79 1.99 -13.34 -7.09
CA ARG A 79 3.23 -13.50 -7.86
C ARG A 79 4.41 -12.83 -7.17
N TRP A 80 4.20 -11.59 -6.72
CA TRP A 80 5.24 -10.84 -6.01
C TRP A 80 5.63 -11.54 -4.69
N MET A 81 4.64 -11.94 -3.88
CA MET A 81 4.86 -12.66 -2.63
C MET A 81 5.59 -14.00 -2.85
N GLN A 82 5.28 -14.74 -3.91
CA GLN A 82 5.96 -15.98 -4.25
C GLN A 82 7.45 -15.73 -4.55
N GLN A 83 7.74 -14.71 -5.37
CA GLN A 83 9.11 -14.34 -5.71
C GLN A 83 9.89 -13.88 -4.47
N THR A 84 9.33 -12.97 -3.68
CA THR A 84 9.93 -12.49 -2.43
C THR A 84 10.16 -13.63 -1.42
N ASN A 85 9.21 -14.58 -1.30
CA ASN A 85 9.39 -15.74 -0.44
C ASN A 85 10.51 -16.66 -0.93
N LYS A 86 10.67 -16.82 -2.24
CA LYS A 86 11.76 -17.61 -2.83
C LYS A 86 13.12 -16.96 -2.57
N GLU A 87 13.22 -15.65 -2.74
CA GLU A 87 14.44 -14.88 -2.41
C GLU A 87 14.78 -15.02 -0.93
N TRP A 88 13.78 -14.84 -0.06
CA TRP A 88 13.94 -15.04 1.38
C TRP A 88 14.44 -16.45 1.69
N SER A 89 13.77 -17.50 1.21
CA SER A 89 14.18 -18.88 1.49
C SER A 89 15.58 -19.20 0.97
N SER A 90 15.96 -18.67 -0.20
CA SER A 90 17.31 -18.86 -0.75
C SER A 90 18.37 -18.21 0.14
N TRP A 91 18.10 -17.02 0.66
CA TRP A 91 18.99 -16.33 1.59
C TRP A 91 19.11 -17.06 2.94
N ILE A 92 18.00 -17.60 3.46
CA ILE A 92 18.02 -18.42 4.69
C ILE A 92 18.87 -19.68 4.49
N HIS A 93 18.69 -20.38 3.37
CA HIS A 93 19.51 -21.56 3.07
C HIS A 93 21.00 -21.20 2.91
N LEU A 94 21.32 -20.08 2.26
CA LEU A 94 22.70 -19.60 2.18
C LEU A 94 23.30 -19.37 3.57
N ILE A 95 22.54 -18.76 4.49
CA ILE A 95 22.97 -18.59 5.88
C ILE A 95 23.23 -19.96 6.54
N GLU A 96 22.31 -20.91 6.43
CA GLU A 96 22.44 -22.23 7.04
C GLU A 96 23.64 -23.01 6.49
N ASP A 97 23.80 -23.01 5.16
CA ASP A 97 24.88 -23.69 4.44
C ASP A 97 26.24 -23.10 4.83
N LYS A 98 26.39 -21.78 4.79
CA LYS A 98 27.63 -21.10 5.18
C LYS A 98 27.92 -21.31 6.65
N TRP A 99 26.90 -21.23 7.52
CA TRP A 99 27.06 -21.45 8.94
C TRP A 99 27.49 -22.87 9.28
N SER A 100 27.07 -23.87 8.48
CA SER A 100 27.43 -25.28 8.68
C SER A 100 28.94 -25.53 8.63
N ILE A 101 29.68 -24.77 7.80
CA ILE A 101 31.13 -24.90 7.57
C ILE A 101 31.92 -24.52 8.82
N TYR A 102 31.43 -23.55 9.59
CA TYR A 102 32.12 -23.09 10.79
C TYR A 102 32.02 -24.15 11.90
N SER A 103 33.16 -24.72 12.27
CA SER A 103 33.27 -25.70 13.36
C SER A 103 33.16 -25.06 14.75
N LEU A 104 32.61 -25.79 15.73
CA LEU A 104 32.65 -25.43 17.15
C LEU A 104 34.09 -25.49 17.68
N ARG A 105 34.87 -24.43 17.50
CA ARG A 105 36.19 -24.32 18.16
C ARG A 105 36.00 -23.70 19.55
N LYS A 106 36.52 -24.37 20.58
CA LYS A 106 36.69 -23.76 21.91
C LYS A 106 37.66 -22.58 21.75
N ARG A 107 37.18 -21.37 22.01
CA ARG A 107 37.96 -20.13 21.87
C ARG A 107 37.75 -19.22 23.10
N ASP A 108 38.68 -18.28 23.26
CA ASP A 108 39.03 -17.53 24.48
C ASP A 108 37.93 -16.69 25.15
N TRP A 109 36.73 -16.67 24.58
CA TRP A 109 35.61 -15.91 25.11
C TRP A 109 34.82 -16.75 26.12
N SER A 110 34.56 -16.17 27.29
CA SER A 110 33.57 -16.71 28.22
C SER A 110 32.17 -16.66 27.59
N ASP A 111 31.28 -17.56 28.02
CA ASP A 111 29.89 -17.61 27.54
C ASP A 111 29.17 -16.27 27.67
N GLU A 112 29.41 -15.56 28.79
CA GLU A 112 28.79 -14.26 29.04
C GLU A 112 29.31 -13.19 28.08
N LYS A 113 30.63 -13.14 27.86
CA LYS A 113 31.25 -12.16 26.96
C LYS A 113 30.76 -12.37 25.52
N TRP A 114 30.68 -13.63 25.09
CA TRP A 114 30.17 -14.00 23.77
C TRP A 114 28.69 -13.64 23.60
N LYS A 115 27.83 -14.06 24.53
CA LYS A 115 26.39 -13.74 24.49
C LYS A 115 26.14 -12.24 24.47
N LYS A 116 26.91 -11.46 25.24
CA LYS A 116 26.79 -10.01 25.28
C LYS A 116 27.12 -9.40 23.91
N TRP A 117 28.28 -9.70 23.36
CA TRP A 117 28.70 -9.19 22.05
C TRP A 117 27.79 -9.64 20.91
N PHE A 118 27.38 -10.91 20.89
CA PHE A 118 26.42 -11.39 19.90
C PHE A 118 25.11 -10.61 19.97
N ARG A 119 24.64 -10.27 21.17
CA ARG A 119 23.39 -9.54 21.34
C ARG A 119 23.53 -8.06 20.95
N THR A 120 24.65 -7.41 21.25
CA THR A 120 24.85 -5.97 21.01
C THR A 120 25.28 -5.66 19.59
N GLU A 121 26.16 -6.46 19.01
CA GLU A 121 26.75 -6.20 17.68
C GLU A 121 26.01 -6.99 16.61
N VAL A 122 26.03 -8.32 16.74
CA VAL A 122 25.56 -9.22 15.69
C VAL A 122 24.05 -9.16 15.51
N LYS A 123 23.31 -9.41 16.59
CA LYS A 123 21.85 -9.47 16.55
C LYS A 123 21.26 -8.12 16.18
N SER A 124 21.82 -7.02 16.69
CA SER A 124 21.32 -5.68 16.37
C SER A 124 21.49 -5.34 14.89
N GLN A 125 22.61 -5.71 14.28
CA GLN A 125 22.86 -5.54 12.86
C GLN A 125 21.90 -6.38 12.02
N ILE A 126 21.73 -7.66 12.35
CA ILE A 126 20.77 -8.55 11.66
C ILE A 126 19.34 -7.98 11.77
N ASP A 127 18.92 -7.58 12.97
CA ASP A 127 17.59 -7.03 13.22
C ASP A 127 17.38 -5.73 12.41
N SER A 128 18.40 -4.88 12.28
CA SER A 128 18.37 -3.65 11.48
C SER A 128 18.22 -3.94 9.99
N GLU A 129 19.05 -4.82 9.42
CA GLU A 129 19.00 -5.19 8.00
C GLU A 129 17.68 -5.87 7.64
N VAL A 130 17.21 -6.79 8.49
CA VAL A 130 15.90 -7.44 8.31
C VAL A 130 14.79 -6.41 8.35
N LYS A 131 14.82 -5.46 9.29
CA LYS A 131 13.82 -4.39 9.37
C LYS A 131 13.82 -3.52 8.12
N LYS A 132 14.99 -3.14 7.61
CA LYS A 132 15.15 -2.39 6.37
C LYS A 132 14.58 -3.15 5.18
N TRP A 133 15.01 -4.40 4.98
CA TRP A 133 14.49 -5.28 3.93
C TRP A 133 12.96 -5.42 4.02
N MET A 134 12.42 -5.59 5.22
CA MET A 134 10.97 -5.68 5.43
C MET A 134 10.23 -4.42 4.97
N ASN A 135 10.78 -3.25 5.28
CA ASN A 135 10.19 -1.97 4.91
C ASN A 135 10.27 -1.76 3.39
N ASP A 136 11.42 -2.04 2.78
CA ASP A 136 11.61 -1.93 1.33
C ASP A 136 10.66 -2.88 0.58
N THR A 137 10.53 -4.11 1.07
CA THR A 137 9.64 -5.13 0.53
C THR A 137 8.19 -4.67 0.64
N ASN A 138 7.76 -4.18 1.80
CA ASN A 138 6.43 -3.58 1.99
C ASN A 138 6.15 -2.43 1.02
N ASN A 139 7.10 -1.50 0.89
CA ASN A 139 6.97 -0.32 0.03
C ASN A 139 6.86 -0.71 -1.45
N ASN A 140 7.61 -1.72 -1.88
CA ASN A 140 7.55 -2.23 -3.25
C ASN A 140 6.20 -2.88 -3.57
N LEU A 141 5.64 -3.66 -2.64
CA LEU A 141 4.28 -4.19 -2.79
C LEU A 141 3.27 -3.05 -2.93
N PHE A 142 3.36 -2.01 -2.09
CA PHE A 142 2.44 -0.89 -2.20
C PHE A 142 2.56 -0.11 -3.49
N LYS A 143 3.78 0.08 -4.00
CA LYS A 143 3.97 0.71 -5.32
C LYS A 143 3.27 -0.07 -6.43
N ILE A 144 3.31 -1.40 -6.39
CA ILE A 144 2.62 -2.25 -7.38
C ILE A 144 1.10 -2.08 -7.27
N LEU A 145 0.55 -2.23 -6.07
CA LEU A 145 -0.89 -2.14 -5.84
C LEU A 145 -1.44 -0.74 -6.14
N ALA A 146 -0.78 0.31 -5.65
CA ALA A 146 -1.19 1.69 -5.85
C ALA A 146 -1.16 2.08 -7.33
N LYS A 147 -0.21 1.56 -8.10
CA LYS A 147 -0.14 1.81 -9.56
C LYS A 147 -1.39 1.29 -10.27
N ASP A 148 -1.80 0.04 -9.99
CA ASP A 148 -2.95 -0.58 -10.66
C ASP A 148 -4.26 0.08 -10.22
N MET A 149 -4.41 0.41 -8.94
CA MET A 149 -5.54 1.19 -8.42
C MET A 149 -5.61 2.58 -9.08
N LEU A 150 -4.49 3.29 -9.18
CA LEU A 150 -4.43 4.61 -9.82
C LEU A 150 -4.79 4.54 -11.31
N GLN A 151 -4.37 3.50 -12.03
CA GLN A 151 -4.75 3.30 -13.41
C GLN A 151 -6.26 3.07 -13.55
N PHE A 152 -6.84 2.27 -12.64
CA PHE A 152 -8.27 2.04 -12.59
C PHE A 152 -9.06 3.32 -12.33
N GLN A 153 -8.70 4.08 -11.28
CA GLN A 153 -9.32 5.36 -10.98
C GLN A 153 -9.28 6.31 -12.19
N ASN A 154 -8.11 6.46 -12.80
CA ASN A 154 -7.92 7.34 -13.95
C ASN A 154 -8.78 6.95 -15.14
N LYS A 155 -8.93 5.65 -15.40
CA LYS A 155 -9.81 5.11 -16.44
C LYS A 155 -11.27 5.47 -16.14
N LYS A 156 -11.74 5.24 -14.92
CA LYS A 156 -13.13 5.48 -14.51
C LYS A 156 -13.50 6.96 -14.45
N ILE A 157 -12.62 7.80 -13.94
CA ILE A 157 -12.77 9.26 -14.01
C ILE A 157 -12.87 9.72 -15.46
N LYS A 158 -12.02 9.18 -16.34
CA LYS A 158 -12.04 9.52 -17.76
C LYS A 158 -13.35 9.09 -18.42
N GLU A 159 -13.84 7.88 -18.18
CA GLU A 159 -15.15 7.41 -18.69
C GLU A 159 -16.30 8.33 -18.24
N TRP A 160 -16.35 8.67 -16.95
CA TRP A 160 -17.35 9.59 -16.39
C TRP A 160 -17.28 10.99 -17.02
N LEU A 161 -16.07 11.55 -17.15
CA LEU A 161 -15.84 12.86 -17.78
C LEU A 161 -16.23 12.87 -19.26
N MET A 162 -15.94 11.79 -19.98
CA MET A 162 -16.30 11.63 -21.39
C MET A 162 -17.82 11.61 -21.60
N TYR A 163 -18.55 10.92 -20.73
CA TYR A 163 -20.00 10.89 -20.75
C TYR A 163 -20.59 12.30 -20.58
N HIS A 164 -20.15 13.05 -19.57
CA HIS A 164 -20.63 14.42 -19.35
C HIS A 164 -20.25 15.37 -20.48
N TRP A 165 -19.04 15.25 -21.01
CA TRP A 165 -18.65 16.03 -22.18
C TRP A 165 -19.58 15.79 -23.37
N LYS A 166 -19.86 14.53 -23.70
CA LYS A 166 -20.73 14.17 -24.83
C LYS A 166 -22.13 14.79 -24.67
N ASN A 167 -22.67 14.79 -23.47
CA ASN A 167 -24.02 15.30 -23.20
C ASN A 167 -24.11 16.83 -23.16
N ASN A 168 -23.02 17.53 -22.80
CA ASN A 168 -23.02 19.00 -22.67
C ASN A 168 -22.43 19.73 -23.89
N GLU A 169 -21.51 19.11 -24.62
CA GLU A 169 -20.78 19.75 -25.72
C GLU A 169 -21.08 19.09 -27.09
N GLY A 170 -21.77 17.94 -27.11
CA GLY A 170 -22.22 17.26 -28.34
C GLY A 170 -21.12 16.72 -29.26
N GLY A 171 -19.84 17.01 -28.98
CA GLY A 171 -18.70 16.72 -29.87
C GLY A 171 -17.79 15.59 -29.38
N SER A 172 -17.12 14.93 -30.35
CA SER A 172 -16.06 13.95 -30.08
C SER A 172 -14.72 14.66 -29.89
N VAL A 173 -14.27 14.79 -28.64
CA VAL A 173 -12.87 15.12 -28.35
C VAL A 173 -12.06 13.81 -28.39
N PRO A 174 -10.82 13.80 -28.93
CA PRO A 174 -9.97 12.62 -28.95
C PRO A 174 -9.41 12.29 -27.56
N PHE A 175 -10.31 12.12 -26.59
CA PHE A 175 -9.99 11.80 -25.20
C PHE A 175 -9.14 10.54 -25.11
N GLY A 176 -9.30 9.59 -26.04
CA GLY A 176 -8.45 8.39 -26.14
C GLY A 176 -6.95 8.69 -26.06
N LEU A 177 -6.50 9.79 -26.66
CA LEU A 177 -5.08 10.19 -26.73
C LEU A 177 -4.61 11.08 -25.56
N MET A 178 -5.55 11.57 -24.73
CA MET A 178 -5.22 12.47 -23.63
C MET A 178 -5.09 11.73 -22.29
N THR A 179 -4.17 12.20 -21.45
CA THR A 179 -4.07 11.79 -20.04
C THR A 179 -5.27 12.31 -19.27
N THR A 180 -5.69 11.58 -18.22
CA THR A 180 -6.80 12.02 -17.34
C THR A 180 -6.58 13.42 -16.80
N SER A 181 -5.34 13.81 -16.48
CA SER A 181 -4.99 15.17 -16.05
C SER A 181 -5.27 16.25 -17.09
N LYS A 182 -4.93 16.00 -18.37
CA LYS A 182 -5.21 16.94 -19.48
C LYS A 182 -6.71 17.10 -19.71
N ILE A 183 -7.44 15.98 -19.66
CA ILE A 183 -8.90 15.95 -19.79
C ILE A 183 -9.54 16.76 -18.66
N LEU A 184 -9.12 16.51 -17.42
CA LEU A 184 -9.63 17.19 -16.25
C LEU A 184 -9.36 18.70 -16.32
N LYS A 185 -8.16 19.12 -16.75
CA LYS A 185 -7.84 20.55 -16.93
C LYS A 185 -8.75 21.22 -17.96
N LEU A 186 -9.01 20.55 -19.08
CA LEU A 186 -9.93 21.04 -20.11
C LEU A 186 -11.36 21.16 -19.58
N ILE A 187 -11.84 20.15 -18.86
CA ILE A 187 -13.22 20.12 -18.37
C ILE A 187 -13.42 21.10 -17.21
N LYS A 188 -12.43 21.28 -16.32
CA LYS A 188 -12.45 22.29 -15.26
C LYS A 188 -12.68 23.70 -15.81
N SER A 189 -12.30 23.99 -17.07
CA SER A 189 -12.55 25.28 -17.70
C SER A 189 -13.98 25.44 -18.23
N LYS A 190 -14.83 24.41 -18.21
CA LYS A 190 -16.20 24.48 -18.71
C LYS A 190 -17.18 24.93 -17.63
N GLU A 191 -18.17 25.72 -18.03
CA GLU A 191 -19.17 26.27 -17.12
C GLU A 191 -20.04 25.17 -16.52
N TRP A 192 -20.56 24.27 -17.35
CA TRP A 192 -21.40 23.15 -16.92
C TRP A 192 -20.71 22.26 -15.88
N TYR A 193 -19.39 22.12 -15.91
CA TYR A 193 -18.66 21.32 -14.93
C TYR A 193 -18.58 22.00 -13.56
N ARG A 194 -18.55 23.34 -13.53
CA ARG A 194 -18.42 24.13 -12.30
C ARG A 194 -19.77 24.36 -11.62
N THR A 195 -20.80 24.65 -12.42
CA THR A 195 -22.09 25.13 -11.90
C THR A 195 -23.16 24.05 -11.78
N ASN A 196 -23.00 22.90 -12.43
CA ASN A 196 -24.01 21.84 -12.37
C ASN A 196 -23.96 21.09 -11.02
N PRO A 197 -25.01 21.18 -10.18
CA PRO A 197 -25.02 20.54 -8.86
C PRO A 197 -25.02 19.01 -8.94
N ILE A 198 -25.58 18.42 -10.00
CA ILE A 198 -25.61 16.96 -10.21
C ILE A 198 -24.20 16.46 -10.49
N ILE A 199 -23.45 17.14 -11.35
CA ILE A 199 -22.06 16.78 -11.68
C ILE A 199 -21.16 16.90 -10.44
N ASN A 200 -21.35 17.95 -9.65
CA ASN A 200 -20.63 18.12 -8.39
C ASN A 200 -20.97 17.01 -7.37
N MET A 201 -22.24 16.61 -7.27
CA MET A 201 -22.67 15.48 -6.44
C MET A 201 -22.00 14.17 -6.88
N GLN A 202 -22.13 13.81 -8.16
CA GLN A 202 -21.55 12.58 -8.72
C GLN A 202 -20.03 12.54 -8.54
N ARG A 203 -19.34 13.68 -8.73
CA ARG A 203 -17.89 13.78 -8.48
C ARG A 203 -17.55 13.40 -7.04
N ARG A 204 -18.27 13.94 -6.07
CA ARG A 204 -18.02 13.65 -4.64
C ARG A 204 -18.30 12.19 -4.32
N GLU A 205 -19.42 11.65 -4.81
CA GLU A 205 -19.77 10.24 -4.62
C GLU A 205 -18.73 9.31 -5.22
N LEU A 206 -18.25 9.60 -6.44
CA LEU A 206 -17.21 8.83 -7.11
C LEU A 206 -15.90 8.82 -6.32
N MET A 207 -15.45 9.97 -5.84
CA MET A 207 -14.22 10.07 -5.04
C MET A 207 -14.36 9.34 -3.71
N LYS A 208 -15.51 9.50 -3.04
CA LYS A 208 -15.81 8.77 -1.80
C LYS A 208 -15.77 7.27 -2.04
N TRP A 209 -16.36 6.80 -3.13
CA TRP A 209 -16.39 5.40 -3.50
C TRP A 209 -14.96 4.84 -3.69
N PHE A 210 -14.09 5.54 -4.44
CA PHE A 210 -12.69 5.10 -4.62
C PHE A 210 -11.95 4.99 -3.29
N ILE A 211 -12.06 6.02 -2.44
CA ILE A 211 -11.38 6.04 -1.13
C ILE A 211 -11.85 4.88 -0.25
N LEU A 212 -13.16 4.61 -0.21
CA LEU A 212 -13.71 3.50 0.59
C LEU A 212 -13.19 2.15 0.10
N LYS A 213 -13.27 1.90 -1.22
CA LYS A 213 -12.84 0.63 -1.82
C LYS A 213 -11.35 0.38 -1.66
N GLU A 214 -10.51 1.39 -1.86
CA GLU A 214 -9.08 1.29 -1.63
C GLU A 214 -8.77 1.01 -0.16
N ASN A 215 -9.40 1.71 0.77
CA ASN A 215 -9.20 1.50 2.19
C ASN A 215 -9.65 0.09 2.63
N GLU A 216 -10.78 -0.40 2.12
CA GLU A 216 -11.26 -1.76 2.41
C GLU A 216 -10.27 -2.82 1.95
N TYR A 217 -9.77 -2.70 0.72
CA TYR A 217 -8.76 -3.61 0.18
C TYR A 217 -7.46 -3.54 0.98
N LEU A 218 -6.90 -2.34 1.17
CA LEU A 218 -5.64 -2.13 1.87
C LEU A 218 -5.71 -2.59 3.33
N LYS A 219 -6.81 -2.35 4.04
CA LYS A 219 -6.99 -2.81 5.43
C LYS A 219 -6.90 -4.33 5.54
N ARG A 220 -7.46 -5.07 4.58
CA ARG A 220 -7.32 -6.55 4.51
C ARG A 220 -5.86 -6.94 4.29
N GLU A 221 -5.18 -6.27 3.36
CA GLU A 221 -3.78 -6.55 3.05
C GLU A 221 -2.84 -6.24 4.22
N TRP A 222 -3.13 -5.22 5.04
CA TRP A 222 -2.29 -4.87 6.19
C TRP A 222 -2.29 -6.00 7.23
N ARG A 223 -3.42 -6.67 7.41
CA ARG A 223 -3.53 -7.82 8.32
C ARG A 223 -2.69 -8.99 7.81
N ASN A 224 -2.80 -9.30 6.51
CA ASN A 224 -2.01 -10.35 5.87
C ASN A 224 -0.51 -10.07 5.96
N TRP A 225 -0.12 -8.83 5.66
CA TRP A 225 1.27 -8.37 5.75
C TRP A 225 1.81 -8.48 7.18
N THR A 226 1.03 -8.04 8.18
CA THR A 226 1.41 -8.14 9.59
C THR A 226 1.64 -9.59 10.02
N TYR A 227 0.78 -10.51 9.57
CA TYR A 227 0.97 -11.94 9.83
C TYR A 227 2.24 -12.47 9.17
N TRP A 228 2.44 -12.19 7.88
CA TRP A 228 3.65 -12.59 7.16
C TRP A 228 4.91 -12.06 7.84
N LYS A 229 4.89 -10.80 8.30
CA LYS A 229 5.99 -10.18 9.04
C LYS A 229 6.36 -10.92 10.32
N LYS A 230 5.35 -11.31 11.10
CA LYS A 230 5.56 -12.11 12.33
C LYS A 230 6.23 -13.45 12.02
N VAL A 231 5.78 -14.15 10.97
CA VAL A 231 6.36 -15.44 10.56
C VAL A 231 7.85 -15.29 10.20
N LYS A 232 8.21 -14.26 9.42
CA LYS A 232 9.62 -14.04 9.04
C LYS A 232 10.49 -13.67 10.23
N PHE A 233 10.01 -12.83 11.15
CA PHE A 233 10.74 -12.54 12.39
C PHE A 233 10.93 -13.76 13.28
N PHE A 234 9.97 -14.69 13.31
CA PHE A 234 10.13 -15.94 14.05
C PHE A 234 11.30 -16.76 13.48
N VAL A 235 11.38 -16.88 12.15
CA VAL A 235 12.50 -17.56 11.47
C VAL A 235 13.84 -16.88 11.79
N ILE A 236 13.93 -15.56 11.70
CA ILE A 236 15.16 -14.82 12.05
C ILE A 236 15.58 -15.06 13.50
N ASN A 237 14.64 -15.01 14.45
CA ASN A 237 14.97 -15.27 15.86
C ASN A 237 15.48 -16.69 16.08
N SER A 238 14.92 -17.68 15.36
CA SER A 238 15.40 -19.06 15.37
C SER A 238 16.83 -19.18 14.82
N ILE A 239 17.12 -18.51 13.69
CA ILE A 239 18.46 -18.45 13.10
C ILE A 239 19.44 -17.80 14.07
N CYS A 240 19.12 -16.61 14.61
CA CYS A 240 19.96 -15.93 15.59
C CYS A 240 20.24 -16.79 16.83
N THR A 241 19.25 -17.58 17.28
CA THR A 241 19.45 -18.54 18.37
C THR A 241 20.46 -19.62 17.97
N THR A 242 20.39 -20.14 16.76
CA THR A 242 21.35 -21.12 16.21
C THR A 242 22.74 -20.52 16.01
N LEU A 243 22.83 -19.31 15.47
CA LEU A 243 24.10 -18.58 15.27
C LEU A 243 24.78 -18.28 16.61
N SER A 244 24.02 -17.96 17.65
CA SER A 244 24.58 -17.69 18.98
C SER A 244 25.26 -18.89 19.64
N ARG A 245 25.02 -20.13 19.16
CA ARG A 245 25.56 -21.37 19.75
C ARG A 245 27.01 -21.64 19.38
N LYS A 246 27.51 -21.18 18.23
CA LYS A 246 28.92 -21.33 17.87
C LYS A 246 29.66 -20.03 18.18
N ARG A 247 30.84 -20.12 18.78
CA ARG A 247 31.69 -18.96 19.09
C ARG A 247 32.65 -18.72 17.93
N LEU A 248 32.53 -17.58 17.27
CA LEU A 248 33.43 -17.12 16.21
C LEU A 248 34.31 -15.96 16.71
N THR A 249 35.46 -15.74 16.10
CA THR A 249 36.13 -14.43 16.27
C THR A 249 35.44 -13.37 15.42
N GLU A 250 35.78 -12.11 15.66
CA GLU A 250 35.31 -11.00 14.85
C GLU A 250 35.69 -11.17 13.38
N GLU A 251 36.90 -11.66 13.07
CA GLU A 251 37.34 -11.91 11.70
C GLU A 251 36.50 -13.01 11.01
N GLU A 252 36.21 -14.10 11.72
CA GLU A 252 35.38 -15.18 11.20
C GLU A 252 33.93 -14.76 11.01
N TRP A 253 33.42 -13.93 11.92
CA TRP A 253 32.10 -13.32 11.79
C TRP A 253 32.05 -12.40 10.56
N ASN A 254 33.04 -11.53 10.39
CA ASN A 254 33.13 -10.64 9.24
C ASN A 254 33.25 -11.43 7.93
N GLN A 255 34.00 -12.54 7.93
CA GLN A 255 34.05 -13.44 6.78
C GLN A 255 32.69 -14.09 6.51
N PHE A 256 32.01 -14.60 7.54
CA PHE A 256 30.68 -15.19 7.40
C PHE A 256 29.69 -14.18 6.83
N ILE A 257 29.68 -12.95 7.34
CA ILE A 257 28.85 -11.86 6.83
C ILE A 257 29.15 -11.57 5.37
N ASN A 258 30.42 -11.56 4.96
CA ASN A 258 30.77 -11.37 3.55
C ASN A 258 30.32 -12.54 2.67
N ASP A 259 30.35 -13.77 3.17
CA ASP A 259 29.93 -14.97 2.45
C ASP A 259 28.40 -15.06 2.23
N ILE A 260 27.61 -14.32 3.03
CA ILE A 260 26.13 -14.29 2.96
C ILE A 260 25.56 -12.99 2.36
N LYS A 261 26.43 -12.04 1.97
CA LYS A 261 26.01 -10.86 1.19
C LYS A 261 25.69 -11.33 -0.23
N VAL A 262 24.45 -11.06 -0.66
CA VAL A 262 23.96 -11.26 -2.03
C VAL A 262 24.10 -9.96 -2.81
#